data_AF-A0A9D8D7U7-F1
#
_entry.id   AF-A0A9D8D7U7-F1
#
_cell.length_a   1.000
_cell.length_b   1.000
_cell.length_c   1.000
_cell.angle_alpha   90.00
_cell.angle_beta   90.00
_cell.angle_gamma   90.00
#
_symmetry.space_group_name_H-M   'P 1'
#
loop_
_entity.id
_entity.type
_entity.pdbx_description
1 polymer ?
#
loop_
_entity_poly.entity_id
_entity_poly.type
_entity_poly.pdbx_seq_one_letter_code
_entity_poly.pdbx_strand_id
1 'polypeptide(L)' 'MKASNDKRPPTSTAPITIGRKGFAQVSAVEGIRLTDEMWAEFQKFDQEHLSNADRRKAIARKYAGGR' A
#
# COMPACT_ATOMS: atom_id res chain seq x y z
N MET A 1 -16.91 -26.60 38.13
CA MET A 1 -15.64 -26.12 37.56
C MET A 1 -15.94 -25.55 36.18
N LYS A 2 -15.83 -24.22 35.97
CA LYS A 2 -15.98 -23.60 34.64
C LYS A 2 -14.65 -22.93 34.32
N ALA A 3 -13.93 -23.45 33.32
CA ALA A 3 -12.72 -22.84 32.81
C ALA A 3 -13.11 -21.65 31.92
N SER A 4 -12.66 -20.46 32.31
CA SER A 4 -12.79 -19.23 31.52
C SER A 4 -11.91 -19.35 30.27
N ASN A 5 -12.55 -19.44 29.10
CA ASN A 5 -11.88 -19.46 27.81
C ASN A 5 -11.49 -18.01 27.43
N ASP A 6 -10.39 -17.50 28.00
CA ASP A 6 -9.80 -16.19 27.68
C ASP A 6 -8.95 -16.33 26.40
N LYS A 7 -9.62 -16.40 25.23
CA LYS A 7 -8.95 -16.38 23.91
C LYS A 7 -8.60 -14.94 23.55
N ARG A 8 -7.59 -14.36 24.21
CA ARG A 8 -7.02 -13.10 23.73
C ARG A 8 -6.28 -13.38 22.42
N PRO A 9 -6.53 -12.60 21.35
CA PRO A 9 -5.80 -12.78 20.11
C PRO A 9 -4.31 -12.57 20.37
N PRO A 10 -3.42 -13.40 19.80
CA PRO A 10 -2.00 -13.22 19.97
C PRO A 10 -1.61 -11.82 19.44
N THR A 11 -1.00 -11.01 20.30
CA THR A 11 -0.44 -9.71 19.93
C THR A 11 0.79 -9.94 19.06
N SER A 12 0.58 -10.17 17.78
CA SER A 12 1.63 -10.14 16.78
C SER A 12 2.00 -8.68 16.51
N THR A 13 3.23 -8.30 16.83
CA THR A 13 3.83 -6.98 16.57
C THR A 13 4.31 -6.83 15.12
N ALA A 14 3.84 -7.69 14.20
CA ALA A 14 4.30 -7.65 12.81
C ALA A 14 3.79 -6.39 12.09
N PRO A 15 4.63 -5.75 11.26
CA PRO A 15 4.21 -4.60 10.47
C PRO A 15 3.09 -4.99 9.49
N ILE A 16 2.05 -4.18 9.42
CA ILE A 16 0.94 -4.37 8.49
C ILE A 16 1.26 -3.66 7.19
N THR A 17 1.19 -4.39 6.08
CA THR A 17 1.24 -3.81 4.72
C THR A 17 -0.17 -3.66 4.18
N ILE A 18 -0.65 -2.43 4.00
CA ILE A 18 -2.02 -2.14 3.52
C ILE A 18 -2.17 -2.22 1.98
N GLY A 19 -1.04 -2.29 1.27
CA GLY A 19 -0.99 -2.34 -0.19
C GLY A 19 -1.59 -1.09 -0.87
N ARG A 20 -1.64 -1.12 -2.20
CA ARG A 20 -2.10 0.01 -3.02
C ARG A 20 -3.56 0.41 -2.76
N LYS A 21 -4.46 -0.58 -2.62
CA LYS A 21 -5.89 -0.31 -2.34
C LYS A 21 -6.07 0.36 -0.98
N GLY A 22 -5.42 -0.15 0.07
CA GLY A 22 -5.48 0.44 1.40
C GLY A 22 -4.85 1.83 1.44
N PHE A 23 -3.70 2.02 0.79
CA PHE A 23 -3.07 3.33 0.66
C PHE A 23 -4.01 4.33 -0.02
N ALA A 24 -4.60 3.99 -1.17
CA ALA A 24 -5.53 4.87 -1.88
C ALA A 24 -6.77 5.24 -1.04
N GLN A 25 -7.29 4.29 -0.25
CA GLN A 25 -8.43 4.54 0.63
C GLN A 25 -8.08 5.54 1.74
N VAL A 26 -6.91 5.41 2.36
CA VAL A 26 -6.46 6.34 3.41
C VAL A 26 -6.12 7.71 2.83
N SER A 27 -5.38 7.77 1.71
CA SER A 27 -5.04 9.03 1.03
C SER A 27 -6.27 9.80 0.56
N ALA A 28 -7.36 9.11 0.18
CA ALA A 28 -8.59 9.78 -0.25
C ALA A 28 -9.23 10.62 0.87
N VAL A 29 -9.00 10.30 2.15
CA VAL A 29 -9.45 11.11 3.30
C VAL A 29 -8.79 12.49 3.30
N GLU A 30 -7.57 12.58 2.79
CA GLU A 30 -6.82 13.83 2.63
C GLU A 30 -7.10 14.52 1.28
N GLY A 31 -8.04 14.00 0.49
CA GLY A 31 -8.34 14.49 -0.85
C GLY A 31 -7.34 14.05 -1.92
N ILE A 32 -6.37 13.19 -1.57
CA ILE A 32 -5.37 12.67 -2.51
C ILE A 32 -5.93 11.43 -3.19
N ARG A 33 -6.12 11.50 -4.52
CA ARG A 33 -6.62 10.40 -5.33
C ARG A 33 -5.63 10.04 -6.42
N LEU A 34 -5.47 8.73 -6.65
CA LEU A 34 -4.75 8.23 -7.80
C LEU A 34 -5.59 8.42 -9.07
N THR A 35 -4.98 8.89 -10.15
CA THR A 35 -5.61 8.90 -11.47
C THR A 35 -5.71 7.48 -12.02
N ASP A 36 -6.57 7.26 -13.01
CA ASP A 36 -6.70 5.95 -13.67
C ASP A 36 -5.38 5.49 -14.31
N GLU A 37 -4.59 6.44 -14.82
CA GLU A 37 -3.27 6.16 -15.36
C GLU A 37 -2.30 5.65 -14.27
N MET A 38 -2.27 6.31 -13.11
CA MET A 38 -1.46 5.87 -11.97
C MET A 38 -1.90 4.49 -11.49
N TRP A 39 -3.21 4.22 -11.46
CA TRP A 39 -3.76 2.92 -11.09
C TRP A 39 -3.25 1.80 -12.00
N ALA A 40 -3.35 2.00 -13.31
CA ALA A 40 -2.91 1.03 -14.31
C ALA A 40 -1.38 0.82 -14.26
N GLU A 41 -0.61 1.90 -14.10
CA GLU A 41 0.84 1.82 -14.04
C GLU A 41 1.33 1.08 -12.78
N PHE A 42 0.77 1.38 -11.61
CA PHE A 42 1.16 0.69 -10.39
C PHE A 42 0.72 -0.78 -10.40
N GLN A 43 -0.38 -1.11 -11.09
CA GLN A 43 -0.75 -2.50 -11.33
C GLN A 43 0.26 -3.23 -12.22
N LYS A 44 0.79 -2.59 -13.26
CA LYS A 44 1.87 -3.16 -14.07
C LYS A 44 3.11 -3.42 -13.22
N PHE A 45 3.44 -2.53 -12.29
CA PHE A 45 4.60 -2.75 -11.41
C PHE A 45 4.45 -3.99 -10.52
N ASP A 46 3.22 -4.28 -10.11
CA ASP A 46 2.89 -5.50 -9.36
C ASP A 46 3.01 -6.74 -10.24
N GLN A 47 2.52 -6.68 -11.49
CA GLN A 47 2.58 -7.78 -12.46
C GLN A 47 4.02 -8.11 -12.92
N GLU A 48 4.86 -7.10 -13.10
CA GLU A 48 6.25 -7.24 -13.52
C GLU A 48 7.20 -7.54 -12.33
N HIS A 49 6.67 -7.66 -11.12
CA HIS A 49 7.44 -7.94 -9.91
C HIS A 49 8.62 -6.97 -9.68
N LEU A 50 8.45 -5.68 -10.04
CA LEU A 50 9.53 -4.71 -9.86
C LEU A 50 9.94 -4.57 -8.40
N SER A 51 11.24 -4.38 -8.19
CA SER A 51 11.80 -4.04 -6.90
C SER A 51 11.28 -2.69 -6.40
N ASN A 52 11.30 -2.50 -5.08
CA ASN A 52 10.93 -1.22 -4.48
C ASN A 52 11.80 -0.05 -4.98
N ALA A 53 13.06 -0.30 -5.32
CA ALA A 53 13.97 0.72 -5.85
C ALA A 53 13.56 1.14 -7.25
N ASP A 54 13.23 0.19 -8.12
CA ASP A 54 12.83 0.46 -9.51
C ASP A 54 11.47 1.15 -9.57
N ARG A 55 10.52 0.73 -8.73
CA ARG A 55 9.22 1.42 -8.57
C ARG A 55 9.42 2.89 -8.23
N ARG A 56 10.25 3.20 -7.22
CA ARG A 56 10.56 4.59 -6.82
C ARG A 56 11.20 5.38 -7.95
N LYS A 57 12.16 4.77 -8.68
CA LYS A 57 12.83 5.41 -9.82
C LYS A 57 11.85 5.73 -10.95
N ALA A 58 10.95 4.81 -11.28
CA ALA A 58 9.92 5.01 -12.31
C ALA A 58 8.95 6.13 -11.92
N ILE A 59 8.45 6.12 -10.67
CA ILE A 59 7.56 7.17 -10.14
C ILE A 59 8.26 8.53 -10.16
N ALA A 60 9.49 8.61 -9.65
CA ALA A 60 10.24 9.86 -9.62
C ALA A 60 10.47 10.41 -11.03
N ARG A 61 10.91 9.57 -11.97
CA ARG A 61 11.14 9.98 -13.36
C ARG A 61 9.88 10.55 -14.02
N LYS A 62 8.71 9.96 -13.76
CA LYS A 62 7.47 10.33 -14.44
C LYS A 62 6.73 11.48 -13.76
N TYR A 63 6.70 11.50 -12.43
CA TYR A 63 5.84 12.39 -11.66
C TYR A 63 6.59 13.48 -10.88
N ALA A 64 7.91 13.39 -10.69
CA ALA A 64 8.67 14.41 -9.95
C ALA A 64 9.06 15.64 -10.79
N GLY A 65 8.86 15.62 -12.11
CA GLY A 65 9.29 16.67 -13.06
C GLY A 65 8.51 17.99 -13.00
N GLY A 66 7.89 18.34 -11.87
CA GLY A 66 7.11 19.56 -11.68
C GLY A 66 7.71 20.56 -10.68
N ARG A 67 9.00 20.44 -10.35
CA ARG A 67 9.74 21.41 -9.53
C ARG A 67 11.02 21.85 -10.22
#